data_AF-A0A7C7M953-F1
#
_entry.id   AF-A0A7C7M953-F1
#
_cell.length_a   1.000
_cell.length_b   1.000
_cell.length_c   1.000
_cell.angle_alpha   90.00
_cell.angle_beta   90.00
_cell.angle_gamma   90.00
#
_symmetry.space_group_name_H-M   'P 1'
#
loop_
_entity.id
_entity.type
_entity.pdbx_description
1 polymer ?
#
loop_
_entity_poly.entity_id
_entity_poly.type
_entity_poly.pdbx_seq_one_letter_code
_entity_poly.pdbx_strand_id
1 'polypeptide(L)' 'MPYPELSDFHPKGKATTAFDLWNEERGASTRAVIVVDKDGVIRYRQTYVPGVLPDPLDILAEIDKLG' A
#
# COMPACT_ATOMS: atom_id res chain seq x y z
N MET A 1 11.62 -6.33 -12.12
CA MET A 1 12.45 -5.17 -11.80
C MET A 1 12.74 -4.44 -13.10
N PRO A 2 12.35 -3.16 -13.20
CA PRO A 2 12.72 -2.13 -12.22
C PRO A 2 11.52 -1.34 -11.66
N TYR A 3 11.43 -1.24 -10.33
CA TYR A 3 10.55 -0.30 -9.62
C TYR A 3 11.24 0.11 -8.30
N PRO A 4 10.94 1.31 -7.75
CA PRO A 4 11.57 1.78 -6.51
C PRO A 4 11.13 0.95 -5.31
N GLU A 5 12.09 0.61 -4.46
CA GLU A 5 11.84 0.07 -3.12
C GLU A 5 12.19 1.16 -2.10
N LEU A 6 11.22 1.50 -1.25
CA LEU A 6 11.35 2.57 -0.25
C LEU A 6 11.52 2.00 1.15
N SER A 7 12.21 2.75 2.01
CA SER A 7 12.47 2.36 3.40
C SER A 7 11.79 3.31 4.39
N ASP A 8 10.79 2.82 5.12
CA ASP A 8 10.11 3.54 6.21
C ASP A 8 10.82 3.30 7.55
N PHE A 9 12.13 3.58 7.56
CA PHE A 9 13.03 3.18 8.64
C PHE A 9 13.15 4.20 9.77
N HIS A 10 13.23 5.50 9.46
CA HIS A 10 13.44 6.53 10.48
C HIS A 10 12.77 7.88 10.13
N PRO A 11 11.84 8.39 10.97
CA PRO A 11 11.26 7.74 12.15
C PRO A 11 10.52 6.45 11.75
N LYS A 12 10.75 5.36 12.51
CA LYS A 12 10.29 4.01 12.14
C LYS A 12 8.78 3.99 11.97
N GLY A 13 8.32 3.54 10.80
CA GLY A 13 6.90 3.38 10.53
C GLY A 13 6.13 4.68 10.28
N LYS A 14 6.79 5.86 10.25
CA LYS A 14 6.08 7.15 10.17
C LYS A 14 5.17 7.24 8.94
N ALA A 15 5.65 6.78 7.78
CA ALA A 15 4.84 6.80 6.56
C ALA A 15 3.68 5.81 6.66
N THR A 16 3.97 4.59 7.11
CA THR A 16 2.98 3.52 7.28
C THR A 16 1.88 3.90 8.28
N THR A 17 2.24 4.56 9.39
CA THR A 17 1.30 5.08 10.39
C THR A 17 0.41 6.17 9.80
N ALA A 18 0.93 7.05 8.94
CA ALA A 18 0.12 8.08 8.27
C ALA A 18 -0.97 7.50 7.34
N PHE A 19 -0.84 6.24 6.93
CA PHE A 19 -1.84 5.50 6.15
C PHE A 19 -2.74 4.60 7.02
N ASP A 20 -2.62 4.64 8.34
CA ASP A 20 -3.29 3.72 9.28
C ASP A 20 -3.02 2.24 8.95
N LEU A 21 -1.78 1.92 8.56
CA LEU A 21 -1.37 0.56 8.20
C LEU A 21 -0.34 -0.05 9.16
N TRP A 22 0.07 0.70 10.17
CA TRP A 22 1.12 0.26 11.08
C TRP A 22 0.62 -0.89 11.97
N ASN A 23 1.36 -1.99 12.00
CA ASN A 23 1.13 -3.09 12.92
C ASN A 23 2.08 -2.95 14.11
N GLU A 24 1.55 -2.50 15.24
CA GLU A 24 2.33 -2.27 16.47
C GLU A 24 2.98 -3.56 17.01
N GLU A 25 2.26 -4.68 16.95
CA GLU A 25 2.74 -5.97 17.47
C GLU A 25 3.96 -6.47 16.67
N ARG A 26 3.93 -6.28 15.34
CA ARG A 26 4.99 -6.74 14.43
C ARG A 26 6.06 -5.70 14.17
N GLY A 27 5.80 -4.43 14.48
CA GLY A 27 6.69 -3.31 14.16
C GLY A 27 6.96 -3.18 12.66
N ALA A 28 5.94 -3.41 11.83
CA ALA A 28 5.99 -3.39 10.36
C ALA A 28 4.64 -2.99 9.76
N SER A 29 4.57 -2.77 8.45
CA SER A 29 3.31 -2.49 7.77
C SER A 29 2.41 -3.73 7.67
N THR A 30 1.11 -3.50 7.83
CA THR A 30 0.08 -4.41 7.32
C THR A 30 0.19 -4.43 5.80
N ARG A 31 0.10 -5.63 5.21
CA ARG A 31 0.13 -5.80 3.76
C ARG A 31 -1.06 -5.06 3.15
N ALA A 32 -0.78 -4.11 2.26
CA ALA A 32 -1.81 -3.32 1.60
C ALA A 32 -1.37 -2.90 0.20
N VAL A 33 -2.37 -2.58 -0.63
CA VAL A 33 -2.19 -1.88 -1.91
C VAL A 33 -3.00 -0.60 -1.84
N ILE A 34 -2.38 0.50 -2.26
CA ILE A 34 -3.01 1.82 -2.35
C ILE A 34 -2.72 2.36 -3.76
N VAL A 35 -3.77 2.82 -4.45
CA VAL A 35 -3.65 3.55 -5.72
C VAL A 35 -4.01 5.01 -5.47
N VAL A 36 -3.08 5.89 -5.80
CA VAL A 36 -3.21 7.34 -5.67
C VAL A 36 -3.21 7.93 -7.08
N ASP A 37 -4.17 8.80 -7.38
CA ASP A 37 -4.23 9.46 -8.68
C ASP A 37 -3.27 10.67 -8.78
N LYS A 38 -3.31 11.37 -9.92
CA LYS A 38 -2.46 12.53 -10.21
C LYS A 38 -2.77 13.76 -9.35
N ASP A 39 -3.97 13.83 -8.77
CA ASP A 39 -4.38 14.92 -7.88
C ASP A 39 -4.06 14.59 -6.40
N GLY A 40 -3.43 13.44 -6.13
CA GLY A 40 -3.08 13.00 -4.79
C GLY A 40 -4.23 12.33 -4.03
N VAL A 41 -5.31 11.94 -4.72
CA VAL A 41 -6.49 11.31 -4.11
C VAL A 41 -6.32 9.78 -4.11
N ILE A 42 -6.58 9.14 -2.96
CA ILE A 42 -6.64 7.68 -2.87
C ILE A 42 -7.90 7.20 -3.59
N ARG A 43 -7.72 6.46 -4.69
CA ARG A 43 -8.82 5.89 -5.50
C ARG A 43 -9.12 4.44 -5.14
N TYR A 44 -8.13 3.72 -4.65
CA TYR A 44 -8.27 2.35 -4.19
C TYR A 44 -7.38 2.10 -2.97
N ARG A 45 -7.91 1.35 -2.01
CA ARG A 45 -7.19 0.87 -0.81
C ARG A 45 -7.69 -0.52 -0.49
N GLN A 46 -6.77 -1.48 -0.39
CA GLN A 46 -7.08 -2.83 0.08
C GLN A 46 -6.01 -3.32 1.04
N THR A 47 -6.45 -3.91 2.15
CA THR A 47 -5.60 -4.56 3.15
C THR A 47 -5.76 -6.07 3.09
N TYR A 48 -4.69 -6.79 3.38
CA TYR A 48 -4.65 -8.25 3.27
C TYR A 48 -4.27 -8.86 4.61
N VAL A 49 -4.99 -9.92 4.98
CA VAL A 49 -4.64 -10.73 6.16
C VAL A 49 -3.40 -11.58 5.88
N PRO A 50 -2.67 -12.01 6.93
CA PRO A 50 -1.51 -12.90 6.76
C PRO A 50 -1.87 -14.16 5.93
N GLY A 51 -1.02 -14.48 4.96
CA GLY A 51 -1.22 -15.63 4.06
C GLY A 51 -2.00 -15.31 2.78
N VAL A 52 -2.62 -14.13 2.67
CA VAL A 52 -3.31 -13.70 1.44
C VAL A 52 -2.41 -12.74 0.66
N LEU A 53 -2.23 -13.03 -0.63
CA LEU A 53 -1.48 -12.18 -1.56
C LEU A 53 -2.43 -11.27 -2.36
N PRO A 54 -1.99 -10.07 -2.77
CA PRO A 54 -2.71 -9.27 -3.75
C PRO A 54 -2.72 -9.98 -5.11
N ASP A 55 -3.85 -9.90 -5.82
CA ASP A 55 -3.91 -10.27 -7.24
C ASP A 55 -3.55 -9.05 -8.10
N PRO A 56 -2.48 -9.12 -8.93
CA PRO A 56 -2.13 -8.03 -9.83
C PRO A 56 -3.23 -7.63 -10.81
N LEU A 57 -4.10 -8.56 -11.23
CA LEU A 57 -5.19 -8.26 -12.16
C LEU A 57 -6.28 -7.39 -11.52
N ASP A 58 -6.57 -7.59 -10.24
CA ASP A 58 -7.48 -6.72 -9.49
C ASP A 58 -6.93 -5.30 -9.43
N ILE A 59 -5.63 -5.16 -9.15
CA ILE A 59 -4.97 -3.85 -9.07
C ILE A 59 -4.98 -3.15 -10.43
N LEU A 60 -4.71 -3.90 -11.52
CA LEU A 60 -4.75 -3.36 -12.88
C LEU A 60 -6.16 -2.88 -13.25
N ALA A 61 -7.20 -3.66 -12.91
CA ALA A 61 -8.58 -3.27 -13.16
C ALA A 61 -8.99 -1.99 -12.42
N GLU A 62 -8.42 -1.72 -11.23
CA GLU A 62 -8.63 -0.45 -10.52
C GLU A 62 -7.92 0.72 -11.19
N ILE A 63 -6.72 0.49 -11.75
CA ILE A 63 -5.98 1.50 -12.51
C ILE A 63 -6.71 1.84 -13.81
N ASP A 64 -7.26 0.85 -14.52
CA ASP A 64 -7.98 1.05 -15.79
C ASP A 64 -9.22 1.94 -15.65
N LYS A 65 -9.83 2.01 -14.45
CA LYS A 65 -10.95 2.93 -14.15
C LYS A 65 -10.53 4.40 -14.15
N LEU A 66 -9.23 4.70 -14.07
CA LEU A 66 -8.71 6.06 -13.97
C LEU A 66 -8.43 6.70 -15.34
N GLY A 67 -8.51 5.94 -16.44
CA GLY A 67 -8.42 6.44 -17.81
C GLY A 67 -7.03 6.33 -18.44
#